data_AF-A0A960SWA3-F1
#
_entry.id   AF-A0A960SWA3-F1
#
_cell.length_a   1.000
_cell.length_b   1.000
_cell.length_c   1.000
_cell.angle_alpha   90.00
_cell.angle_beta   90.00
_cell.angle_gamma   90.00
#
_symmetry.space_group_name_H-M   'P 1'
#
loop_
_entity.id
_entity.type
_entity.pdbx_description
1 polymer ?
#
loop_
_entity_poly.entity_id
_entity_poly.type
_entity_poly.pdbx_seq_one_letter_code
_entity_poly.pdbx_strand_id
1 'polypeptide(L)'
;MRVPFILLFLTGVLFSAEPIWVEGESAAESDVAKHPWYHGQVKMGELSGGEFLSHFSDEKEGRAAYLVEVPEAGTYELWLRANPVKCRMTLRIDKRDGQDLDLTIKQAGNTNIATDGKPDLRFLAWSRVGTYDL
;
A
#
# COMPACT_ATOMS: atom_id res chain seq x y z
N MET A 1 -51.70 37.98 13.95
CA MET A 1 -50.36 38.25 13.39
C MET A 1 -49.51 37.01 13.65
N ARG A 2 -49.16 36.23 12.61
CA ARG A 2 -48.36 35.00 12.74
C ARG A 2 -47.00 35.25 12.09
N VAL A 3 -45.93 35.17 12.87
CA VAL A 3 -44.55 35.31 12.38
C VAL A 3 -44.08 33.93 11.95
N PRO A 4 -43.66 33.71 10.68
CA PRO A 4 -43.11 32.44 10.28
C PRO A 4 -41.68 32.31 10.81
N PHE A 5 -41.39 31.18 11.45
CA PHE A 5 -40.04 30.79 11.86
C PHE A 5 -39.38 30.09 10.67
N ILE A 6 -38.32 30.68 10.11
CA ILE A 6 -37.51 30.02 9.07
C ILE A 6 -36.42 29.23 9.78
N LEU A 7 -36.50 27.90 9.68
CA LEU A 7 -35.45 27.01 10.14
C LEU A 7 -34.44 26.82 8.99
N LEU A 8 -33.27 27.45 9.10
CA LEU A 8 -32.18 27.31 8.15
C LEU A 8 -31.40 26.02 8.47
N PHE A 9 -31.57 24.98 7.67
CA PHE A 9 -30.68 23.82 7.70
C PHE A 9 -29.39 24.16 6.95
N LEU A 10 -28.30 24.44 7.68
CA LEU A 10 -26.96 24.35 7.11
C LEU A 10 -26.62 22.87 6.95
N THR A 11 -26.82 22.33 5.76
CA THR A 11 -26.20 21.08 5.34
C THR A 11 -24.71 21.36 5.09
N GLY A 12 -23.89 21.20 6.12
CA GLY A 12 -22.44 21.13 5.94
C GLY A 12 -22.11 19.91 5.08
N VAL A 13 -21.51 20.13 3.91
CA VAL A 13 -20.94 19.04 3.12
C VAL A 13 -19.67 18.59 3.83
N LEU A 14 -19.70 17.39 4.41
CA LEU A 14 -18.49 16.73 4.88
C LEU A 14 -17.69 16.31 3.64
N PHE A 15 -16.66 17.09 3.28
CA PHE A 15 -15.64 16.61 2.36
C PHE A 15 -14.74 15.66 3.14
N SER A 16 -14.86 14.36 2.85
CA SER A 16 -13.78 13.41 3.16
C SER A 16 -12.79 13.50 2.01
N ALA A 17 -11.52 13.75 2.30
CA ALA A 17 -10.49 13.60 1.29
C ALA A 17 -10.51 12.16 0.74
N GLU A 18 -10.44 12.01 -0.58
CA GLU A 18 -10.29 10.68 -1.19
C GLU A 18 -8.90 10.12 -0.85
N PRO A 19 -8.80 8.81 -0.59
CA PRO A 19 -7.50 8.18 -0.36
C PRO A 19 -6.65 8.26 -1.64
N ILE A 20 -5.37 8.54 -1.48
CA ILE A 20 -4.40 8.40 -2.57
C ILE A 20 -4.14 6.90 -2.77
N TRP A 21 -4.39 6.40 -3.97
CA TRP A 21 -4.19 4.99 -4.34
C TRP A 21 -3.08 4.84 -5.37
N VAL A 22 -2.15 3.92 -5.11
CA VAL A 22 -1.03 3.62 -6.01
C VAL A 22 -0.89 2.10 -6.12
N GLU A 23 -0.93 1.58 -7.33
CA GLU A 23 -0.70 0.15 -7.60
C GLU A 23 0.78 -0.21 -7.38
N GLY A 24 1.05 -1.30 -6.66
CA GLY A 24 2.40 -1.70 -6.29
C GLY A 24 3.29 -2.07 -7.48
N GLU A 25 2.71 -2.58 -8.56
CA GLU A 25 3.40 -2.84 -9.82
C GLU A 25 3.75 -1.58 -10.62
N SER A 26 3.10 -0.44 -10.33
CA SER A 26 3.22 0.80 -11.10
C SER A 26 4.36 1.68 -10.58
N ALA A 27 5.50 1.08 -10.24
CA ALA A 27 6.68 1.82 -9.82
C ALA A 27 7.24 2.66 -10.98
N ALA A 28 7.58 3.92 -10.71
CA ALA A 28 8.23 4.80 -11.69
C ALA A 28 9.65 4.30 -12.02
N GLU A 29 10.34 3.76 -11.03
CA GLU A 29 11.60 3.04 -11.19
C GLU A 29 11.57 1.79 -10.32
N SER A 30 12.08 0.67 -10.84
CA SER A 30 12.31 -0.51 -10.03
C SER A 30 13.61 -1.21 -10.42
N ASP A 31 14.29 -1.74 -9.41
CA ASP A 31 15.38 -2.68 -9.58
C ASP A 31 15.09 -3.90 -8.70
N VAL A 32 14.47 -4.91 -9.28
CA VAL A 32 14.04 -6.12 -8.57
C VAL A 32 14.49 -7.37 -9.32
N ALA A 33 14.70 -8.46 -8.59
CA ALA A 33 15.04 -9.75 -9.15
C ALA A 33 13.82 -10.66 -9.07
N LYS A 34 13.11 -10.84 -10.19
CA LYS A 34 11.97 -11.75 -10.26
C LYS A 34 12.47 -13.20 -10.30
N HIS A 35 11.86 -14.07 -9.50
CA HIS A 35 12.14 -15.51 -9.51
C HIS A 35 10.93 -16.29 -10.04
N PRO A 36 11.08 -17.22 -11.01
CA PRO A 36 9.94 -17.90 -11.65
C PRO A 36 8.97 -18.58 -10.68
N TRP A 37 9.48 -19.24 -9.63
CA TRP A 37 8.63 -19.88 -8.62
C TRP A 37 7.86 -18.87 -7.75
N TYR A 38 8.44 -17.71 -7.46
CA TYR A 38 7.82 -16.73 -6.55
C TYR A 38 6.89 -15.77 -7.32
N HIS A 39 7.34 -15.26 -8.46
CA HIS A 39 6.61 -14.32 -9.30
C HIS A 39 5.60 -15.02 -10.22
N GLY A 40 5.99 -16.13 -10.84
CA GLY A 40 5.22 -16.77 -11.92
C GLY A 40 4.12 -17.72 -11.45
N GLN A 41 3.95 -17.92 -10.14
CA GLN A 41 2.99 -18.86 -9.57
C GLN A 41 2.09 -18.16 -8.54
N VAL A 42 1.50 -17.03 -8.94
CA VAL A 42 0.58 -16.26 -8.10
C VAL A 42 -0.81 -16.11 -8.69
N LYS A 43 -1.83 -15.98 -7.82
CA LYS A 43 -3.23 -15.74 -8.17
C LYS A 43 -3.40 -14.29 -8.60
N MET A 44 -3.36 -14.02 -9.90
CA MET A 44 -3.51 -12.66 -10.44
C MET A 44 -4.85 -11.99 -10.06
N GLY A 45 -5.92 -12.77 -9.87
CA GLY A 45 -7.21 -12.25 -9.41
C GLY A 45 -7.19 -11.63 -8.00
N GLU A 46 -6.13 -11.85 -7.21
CA GLU A 46 -5.93 -11.22 -5.91
C GLU A 46 -5.15 -9.90 -5.99
N LEU A 47 -4.71 -9.51 -7.20
CA LEU A 47 -3.84 -8.34 -7.46
C LEU A 47 -4.63 -7.29 -8.25
N SER A 48 -4.80 -6.10 -7.67
CA SER A 48 -5.73 -5.08 -8.16
C SER A 48 -5.40 -4.55 -9.56
N GLY A 49 -4.13 -4.32 -9.87
CA GLY A 49 -3.69 -3.91 -11.21
C GLY A 49 -3.30 -5.08 -12.13
N GLY A 50 -3.51 -6.33 -11.68
CA GLY A 50 -3.28 -7.54 -12.48
C GLY A 50 -1.83 -8.00 -12.58
N GLU A 51 -0.88 -7.33 -11.90
CA GLU A 51 0.54 -7.66 -11.91
C GLU A 51 1.13 -7.77 -10.49
N PHE A 52 2.30 -8.40 -10.39
CA PHE A 52 2.99 -8.61 -9.11
C PHE A 52 4.41 -8.03 -9.10
N LEU A 53 4.61 -6.90 -8.43
CA LEU A 53 5.96 -6.45 -8.10
C LEU A 53 6.57 -7.40 -7.07
N SER A 54 7.69 -8.03 -7.42
CA SER A 54 8.33 -9.01 -6.56
C SER A 54 9.84 -8.98 -6.69
N HIS A 55 10.50 -9.29 -5.58
CA HIS A 55 11.93 -9.42 -5.48
C HIS A 55 12.26 -10.70 -4.70
N PHE A 56 13.18 -11.50 -5.22
CA PHE A 56 13.63 -12.75 -4.63
C PHE A 56 15.09 -13.00 -5.03
N SER A 57 16.02 -12.50 -4.22
CA SER A 57 17.46 -12.66 -4.42
C SER A 57 18.19 -12.56 -3.09
N ASP A 58 19.26 -13.34 -2.95
CA ASP A 58 20.22 -13.22 -1.84
C ASP A 58 21.43 -12.36 -2.22
N GLU A 59 21.53 -11.93 -3.48
CA GLU A 59 22.71 -11.23 -4.02
C GLU A 59 22.59 -9.71 -3.94
N LYS A 60 21.37 -9.18 -3.93
CA LYS A 60 21.11 -7.74 -3.88
C LYS A 60 19.79 -7.41 -3.23
N GLU A 61 19.68 -6.18 -2.73
CA GLU A 61 18.41 -5.61 -2.27
C GLU A 61 17.53 -5.24 -3.47
N GLY A 62 16.21 -5.41 -3.31
CA GLY A 62 15.22 -4.93 -4.26
C GLY A 62 14.77 -3.51 -3.96
N ARG A 63 14.67 -2.66 -4.98
CA ARG A 63 14.18 -1.29 -4.84
C ARG A 63 13.00 -1.02 -5.77
N ALA A 64 12.04 -0.24 -5.28
CA ALA A 64 10.99 0.37 -6.06
C ALA A 64 10.80 1.82 -5.62
N ALA A 65 10.60 2.72 -6.57
CA ALA A 65 10.35 4.13 -6.34
C ALA A 65 9.04 4.53 -7.00
N TYR A 66 8.26 5.33 -6.29
CA TYR A 66 6.95 5.81 -6.72
C TYR A 66 6.96 7.33 -6.68
N LEU A 67 6.33 7.95 -7.67
CA LEU A 67 6.00 9.37 -7.66
C LEU A 67 4.52 9.47 -7.30
N VAL A 68 4.22 10.17 -6.21
CA VAL A 68 2.87 10.27 -5.66
C VAL A 68 2.46 11.73 -5.66
N GLU A 69 1.38 12.07 -6.35
CA GLU A 69 0.79 13.40 -6.31
C GLU A 69 -0.08 13.52 -5.07
N VAL A 70 0.25 14.48 -4.21
CA VAL A 70 -0.50 14.78 -2.99
C VAL A 70 -1.36 16.01 -3.25
N PRO A 71 -2.70 15.88 -3.34
CA PRO A 71 -3.56 16.96 -3.81
C PRO A 71 -3.74 18.08 -2.78
N GLU A 72 -3.55 17.79 -1.49
CA GLU A 72 -3.67 18.75 -0.39
C GLU A 72 -2.58 18.46 0.66
N ALA A 73 -1.94 19.52 1.18
CA ALA A 73 -0.97 19.34 2.24
C ALA A 73 -1.65 18.88 3.53
N GLY A 74 -1.06 17.89 4.21
CA GLY A 74 -1.67 17.37 5.43
C GLY A 74 -1.01 16.11 5.98
N THR A 75 -1.60 15.58 7.04
CA THR A 75 -1.14 14.36 7.70
C THR A 75 -1.84 13.14 7.11
N TYR A 76 -1.08 12.28 6.43
CA TYR A 76 -1.58 11.08 5.77
C TYR A 76 -1.16 9.82 6.52
N GLU A 77 -2.06 8.85 6.61
CA GLU A 77 -1.73 7.49 7.06
C GLU A 77 -1.38 6.61 5.87
N LEU A 78 -0.18 6.05 5.87
CA LEU A 78 0.27 5.17 4.80
C LEU A 78 -0.05 3.71 5.15
N TRP A 79 -0.74 3.04 4.23
CA TRP A 79 -0.97 1.61 4.23
C TRP A 79 -0.23 0.98 3.06
N LEU A 80 0.43 -0.14 3.31
CA LEU A 80 1.17 -0.89 2.30
C LEU A 80 0.63 -2.32 2.20
N ARG A 81 0.29 -2.77 1.00
CA ARG A 81 -0.02 -4.18 0.74
C ARG A 81 1.23 -4.90 0.25
N ALA A 82 1.95 -5.52 1.17
CA ALA A 82 3.21 -6.22 0.90
C ALA A 82 3.22 -7.60 1.55
N ASN A 83 4.29 -8.36 1.30
CA ASN A 83 4.47 -9.68 1.90
C ASN A 83 5.01 -9.55 3.33
N PRO A 84 4.27 -9.96 4.37
CA PRO A 84 4.76 -9.93 5.74
C PRO A 84 5.58 -11.16 6.14
N VAL A 85 5.66 -12.19 5.29
CA VAL A 85 6.26 -13.48 5.60
C VAL A 85 7.74 -13.46 5.25
N LYS A 86 8.59 -13.51 6.30
CA LYS A 86 10.06 -13.58 6.19
C LYS A 86 10.67 -12.49 5.27
N CYS A 87 10.04 -11.32 5.24
CA CYS A 87 10.49 -10.15 4.48
C CYS A 87 11.03 -9.08 5.43
N ARG A 88 11.94 -8.25 4.94
CA ARG A 88 12.33 -6.97 5.54
C ARG A 88 12.19 -5.89 4.49
N MET A 89 11.65 -4.75 4.87
CA MET A 89 11.51 -3.60 4.00
C MET A 89 11.88 -2.34 4.76
N THR A 90 12.56 -1.43 4.07
CA THR A 90 12.83 -0.07 4.55
C THR A 90 12.07 0.90 3.65
N LEU A 91 11.41 1.89 4.26
CA LEU A 91 10.69 2.94 3.56
C LEU A 91 11.48 4.24 3.64
N ARG A 92 11.56 4.95 2.51
CA ARG A 92 12.05 6.32 2.46
C ARG A 92 11.03 7.18 1.74
N ILE A 93 10.62 8.28 2.38
CA ILE A 93 9.75 9.29 1.79
C ILE A 93 10.58 10.56 1.59
N ASP A 94 10.62 11.04 0.35
CA ASP A 94 11.40 12.20 -0.07
C ASP A 94 12.87 12.16 0.40
N LYS A 95 13.27 13.16 1.19
CA LYS A 95 14.61 13.35 1.74
C LYS A 95 14.76 12.82 3.18
N ARG A 96 13.73 12.14 3.71
CA ARG A 96 13.81 11.53 5.05
C ARG A 96 14.80 10.36 5.04
N ASP A 97 15.29 10.00 6.22
CA ASP A 97 16.08 8.79 6.38
C ASP A 97 15.21 7.54 6.19
N GLY A 98 15.85 6.42 5.88
CA GLY A 98 15.19 5.13 5.77
C GLY A 98 14.62 4.67 7.12
N GLN A 99 13.39 4.19 7.11
CA GLN A 99 12.70 3.62 8.26
C GLN A 99 12.42 2.13 8.01
N ASP A 100 12.89 1.26 8.90
CA ASP A 100 12.53 -0.15 8.87
C ASP A 100 11.04 -0.35 9.17
N LEU A 101 10.40 -1.20 8.38
CA LEU A 101 8.99 -1.50 8.49
C LEU A 101 8.77 -2.81 9.25
N ASP A 102 7.92 -2.76 10.26
CA ASP A 102 7.32 -3.96 10.83
C ASP A 102 6.01 -4.26 10.10
N LEU A 103 6.10 -5.13 9.09
CA LEU A 103 4.93 -5.56 8.32
C LEU A 103 4.09 -6.59 9.06
N THR A 104 4.47 -7.04 10.27
CA THR A 104 3.79 -8.11 11.01
C THR A 104 2.69 -7.60 11.94
N ILE A 105 2.65 -6.29 12.18
CA ILE A 105 1.71 -5.64 13.09
C ILE A 105 0.63 -4.87 12.33
N LYS A 106 -0.54 -4.70 12.97
CA LYS A 106 -1.66 -3.90 12.44
C LYS A 106 -2.06 -4.31 11.01
N GLN A 107 -2.07 -5.62 10.76
CA GLN A 107 -2.40 -6.19 9.46
C GLN A 107 -3.92 -6.30 9.25
N ALA A 108 -4.33 -6.24 7.99
CA ALA A 108 -5.65 -6.66 7.53
C ALA A 108 -5.55 -7.46 6.22
N GLY A 109 -6.46 -8.42 6.03
CA GLY A 109 -6.60 -9.14 4.77
C GLY A 109 -5.36 -9.95 4.37
N ASN A 110 -4.84 -10.77 5.29
CA ASN A 110 -3.73 -11.68 4.99
C ASN A 110 -4.19 -12.78 4.03
N THR A 111 -3.71 -12.72 2.79
CA THR A 111 -4.17 -13.54 1.67
C THR A 111 -3.04 -14.37 1.10
N ASN A 112 -3.25 -15.69 1.03
CA ASN A 112 -2.37 -16.59 0.29
C ASN A 112 -2.57 -16.42 -1.22
N ILE A 113 -1.54 -15.95 -1.91
CA ILE A 113 -1.56 -15.72 -3.36
C ILE A 113 -0.91 -16.85 -4.16
N ALA A 114 -0.45 -17.95 -3.55
CA ALA A 114 0.06 -19.11 -4.27
C ALA A 114 -1.01 -19.76 -5.15
N THR A 115 -0.73 -20.01 -6.44
CA THR A 115 -1.66 -20.69 -7.37
C THR A 115 -2.05 -22.09 -6.92
N ASP A 116 -1.15 -22.81 -6.26
CA ASP A 116 -1.39 -24.16 -5.73
C ASP A 116 -2.01 -24.15 -4.32
N GLY A 117 -2.29 -22.97 -3.76
CA GLY A 117 -2.96 -22.80 -2.47
C GLY A 117 -2.12 -23.25 -1.26
N LYS A 118 -0.87 -23.67 -1.47
CA LYS A 118 -0.01 -24.09 -0.36
C LYS A 118 0.40 -22.88 0.48
N PRO A 119 0.38 -23.00 1.82
CA PRO A 119 0.86 -21.93 2.68
C PRO A 119 2.39 -21.89 2.66
N ASP A 120 2.98 -21.05 1.80
CA ASP A 120 4.43 -20.82 1.73
C ASP A 120 4.79 -19.34 1.85
N LEU A 121 5.81 -18.85 1.14
CA LEU A 121 6.22 -17.44 1.22
C LEU A 121 5.27 -16.50 0.49
N ARG A 122 4.33 -16.99 -0.34
CA ARG A 122 3.49 -16.16 -1.21
C ARG A 122 2.23 -15.66 -0.49
N PHE A 123 2.39 -14.63 0.34
CA PHE A 123 1.29 -13.93 1.02
C PHE A 123 1.34 -12.43 0.78
N LEU A 124 0.18 -11.78 0.84
CA LEU A 124 0.05 -10.33 0.89
C LEU A 124 -0.90 -9.93 2.03
N ALA A 125 -0.57 -8.84 2.72
CA ALA A 125 -1.44 -8.24 3.73
C ALA A 125 -1.33 -6.72 3.67
N TRP A 126 -2.42 -6.03 3.95
CA TRP A 126 -2.38 -4.60 4.22
C TRP A 126 -1.76 -4.38 5.59
N SER A 127 -0.73 -3.54 5.67
CA SER A 127 -0.06 -3.17 6.91
C SER A 127 -0.03 -1.65 7.03
N ARG A 128 -0.44 -1.10 8.16
CA ARG A 128 -0.26 0.33 8.46
C ARG A 128 1.20 0.60 8.79
N VAL A 129 1.89 1.36 7.94
CA VAL A 129 3.35 1.57 8.06
C VAL A 129 3.72 2.87 8.78
N GLY A 130 2.83 3.86 8.79
CA GLY A 130 3.10 5.11 9.49
C GLY A 130 2.13 6.23 9.19
N THR A 131 2.42 7.38 9.76
CA THR A 131 1.72 8.64 9.53
C THR A 131 2.75 9.69 9.15
N TYR A 132 2.47 10.46 8.10
CA TYR A 132 3.43 11.36 7.47
C TYR A 132 2.77 12.68 7.10
N ASP A 133 3.45 13.78 7.37
CA ASP A 133 3.07 15.08 6.85
C ASP A 133 3.62 15.21 5.42
N LEU A 134 2.74 15.43 4.46
CA LEU A 134 3.03 15.55 3.02
C LEU A 134 2.53 16.89 2.47
#